data_AF-A0A564TUV8-F1
#
_entry.id   AF-A0A564TUV8-F1
#
_cell.length_a   1.000
_cell.length_b   1.000
_cell.length_c   1.000
_cell.angle_alpha   90.00
_cell.angle_beta   90.00
_cell.angle_gamma   90.00
#
_symmetry.space_group_name_H-M   'P 1'
#
loop_
_entity.id
_entity.type
_entity.pdbx_description
1 polymer ?
#
loop_
_entity_poly.entity_id
_entity_poly.type
_entity_poly.pdbx_seq_one_letter_code
_entity_poly.pdbx_strand_id
1 'polypeptide(L)'
;MKRLLIYVHFNKYDHISRHVFYQIEHMRPLFEKLIFISNSQLSLSEVEKLRDKKLIDEFIQRENTGYDFGAWHDGMDLVGFDKLKEYDSITVMNDTCFGPLWDMEPIYQRYESDSEVDFWGMTNHQEVKQRNLFINEHLQSYFISFKKRLVQSTVFQNFWQSVENYIDVQKVIDNYETQYTKKFVDAGFKYQAILDTVPLKDDFFHSNFTIHYPHVLLENHVPFIKIKTFDLTQHLSPYLLQEIEKVSDYPIEFILSHMSDMSLPTPPYLLDRKVLKDNQLQYSNQKKVAVHLHTYYVDLLEVFLTAFENFHFNYDLFLTTDSEKKKAEIDKILTECGKVGKVYITGNRGRDVIPMLKLKNELSKYDYIGHFHTKKSPEYPHWVGDSWKNELFDMLIKPADKIMASLENDERLGLVIADIPTFFRYTKIVDPWNENKFADDMNLLWERMNIKRSIDFNQLNTFIMSYGTFIWFKYDALKPLFDLNLQDADIPAEPLPQHTILHSIERILVYLAWSQRYDYAISKNEIYITPFVDNIVLNIRPDTLPNTYINFDNIGGIKGALKYIYRGPGSAVKYLLRRLKRKLTS
;
A
#
# COMPACT_ATOMS: atom_id res chain seq x y z
N MET A 1 -39.50 11.70 2.31
CA MET A 1 -39.33 12.15 0.92
C MET A 1 -38.89 10.96 0.08
N LYS A 2 -39.38 10.85 -1.15
CA LYS A 2 -39.02 9.78 -2.08
C LYS A 2 -37.70 10.13 -2.77
N ARG A 3 -36.57 9.68 -2.20
CA ARG A 3 -35.22 9.95 -2.73
C ARG A 3 -34.66 8.75 -3.48
N LEU A 4 -34.00 8.99 -4.61
CA LEU A 4 -33.25 8.00 -5.39
C LEU A 4 -31.75 8.29 -5.30
N LEU A 5 -30.94 7.27 -5.01
CA LEU A 5 -29.49 7.32 -5.16
C LEU A 5 -29.05 6.44 -6.34
N ILE A 6 -28.27 7.01 -7.25
CA ILE A 6 -27.57 6.30 -8.32
C ILE A 6 -26.07 6.39 -8.02
N TYR A 7 -25.50 5.29 -7.56
CA TYR A 7 -24.14 5.21 -7.05
C TYR A 7 -23.23 4.47 -8.03
N VAL A 8 -22.10 5.07 -8.39
CA VAL A 8 -21.13 4.49 -9.34
C VAL A 8 -19.87 4.04 -8.60
N HIS A 9 -19.47 2.81 -8.85
CA HIS A 9 -18.29 2.16 -8.30
C HIS A 9 -17.30 1.78 -9.41
N PHE A 10 -16.03 2.11 -9.21
CA PHE A 10 -14.95 1.61 -10.05
C PHE A 10 -13.72 1.23 -9.25
N ASN A 11 -13.24 0.02 -9.52
CA ASN A 11 -12.00 -0.52 -9.02
C ASN A 11 -11.26 -1.32 -10.10
N LYS A 12 -10.02 -0.93 -10.40
CA LYS A 12 -9.17 -1.61 -11.41
C LYS A 12 -8.80 -3.06 -11.06
N TYR A 13 -9.07 -3.51 -9.84
CA TYR A 13 -8.83 -4.89 -9.37
C TYR A 13 -10.12 -5.62 -8.98
N ASP A 14 -11.26 -5.21 -9.54
CA ASP A 14 -12.52 -5.96 -9.51
C ASP A 14 -13.03 -6.35 -8.11
N HIS A 15 -12.89 -5.44 -7.14
CA HIS A 15 -13.36 -5.63 -5.76
C HIS A 15 -14.00 -4.35 -5.23
N ILE A 16 -14.80 -4.48 -4.17
CA ILE A 16 -15.39 -3.34 -3.48
C ILE A 16 -14.52 -2.98 -2.25
N SER A 17 -14.02 -1.74 -2.21
CA SER A 17 -13.22 -1.25 -1.08
C SER A 17 -14.06 -1.02 0.19
N ARG A 18 -13.44 -1.11 1.38
CA ARG A 18 -14.13 -0.93 2.67
C ARG A 18 -14.81 0.44 2.81
N HIS A 19 -14.22 1.50 2.26
CA HIS A 19 -14.81 2.84 2.30
C HIS A 19 -16.12 2.93 1.50
N VAL A 20 -16.28 2.12 0.45
CA VAL A 20 -17.51 2.06 -0.35
C VAL A 20 -18.65 1.42 0.45
N PHE A 21 -18.37 0.32 1.14
CA PHE A 21 -19.35 -0.29 2.06
C PHE A 21 -19.78 0.72 3.13
N TYR A 22 -18.81 1.39 3.78
CA TYR A 22 -19.11 2.42 4.77
C TYR A 22 -19.95 3.56 4.20
N GLN A 23 -19.58 4.07 3.02
CA GLN A 23 -20.29 5.15 2.37
C GLN A 23 -21.74 4.77 2.08
N ILE A 24 -22.00 3.59 1.53
CA ILE A 24 -23.35 3.12 1.25
C ILE A 24 -24.13 2.86 2.54
N GLU A 25 -23.50 2.25 3.56
CA GLU A 25 -24.12 2.02 4.88
C GLU A 25 -24.65 3.32 5.50
N HIS A 26 -23.92 4.43 5.37
CA HIS A 26 -24.31 5.72 5.94
C HIS A 26 -25.23 6.54 5.03
N MET A 27 -25.17 6.33 3.72
CA MET A 27 -26.08 6.99 2.77
C MET A 27 -27.45 6.28 2.70
N ARG A 28 -27.49 4.95 2.77
CA ARG A 28 -28.69 4.12 2.52
C ARG A 28 -29.94 4.56 3.30
N PRO A 29 -29.89 4.90 4.61
CA PRO A 29 -31.07 5.33 5.36
C PRO A 29 -31.78 6.56 4.80
N LEU A 30 -31.07 7.38 4.02
CA LEU A 30 -31.61 8.61 3.43
C LEU A 30 -32.44 8.35 2.17
N PHE A 31 -32.35 7.17 1.56
CA PHE A 31 -32.93 6.89 0.25
C PHE A 31 -33.95 5.77 0.28
N GLU A 32 -35.06 5.99 -0.44
CA GLU A 32 -36.05 4.95 -0.69
C GLU A 32 -35.48 3.89 -1.62
N LYS A 33 -34.80 4.32 -2.69
CA LYS A 33 -34.17 3.43 -3.68
C LYS A 33 -32.70 3.77 -3.89
N LEU A 34 -31.84 2.76 -3.93
CA LEU A 34 -30.42 2.85 -4.24
C LEU A 34 -30.05 1.87 -5.37
N ILE A 35 -29.57 2.42 -6.47
CA ILE A 35 -29.05 1.68 -7.63
C ILE A 35 -27.53 1.72 -7.55
N PHE A 36 -26.90 0.56 -7.39
CA PHE A 36 -25.45 0.43 -7.39
C PHE A 36 -24.97 -0.03 -8.76
N ILE A 37 -24.12 0.77 -9.38
CA ILE A 37 -23.60 0.55 -10.71
C ILE A 37 -22.11 0.36 -10.61
N SER A 38 -21.58 -0.75 -11.13
CA SER A 38 -20.14 -0.97 -11.18
C SER A 38 -19.62 -1.03 -12.60
N ASN A 39 -18.58 -0.23 -12.83
CA ASN A 39 -17.73 -0.30 -14.03
C ASN A 39 -16.58 -1.31 -13.88
N SER A 40 -16.60 -2.13 -12.82
CA SER A 40 -15.67 -3.23 -12.56
C SER A 40 -16.31 -4.58 -12.85
N GLN A 41 -15.49 -5.60 -13.09
CA GLN A 41 -15.94 -6.98 -13.29
C GLN A 41 -16.10 -7.70 -11.94
N LEU A 42 -17.05 -7.25 -11.13
CA LEU A 42 -17.30 -7.80 -9.80
C LEU A 42 -17.77 -9.26 -9.87
N SER A 43 -17.28 -10.09 -8.96
CA SER A 43 -17.80 -11.44 -8.77
C SER A 43 -19.18 -11.41 -8.10
N LEU A 44 -19.99 -12.44 -8.31
CA LEU A 44 -21.29 -12.57 -7.63
C LEU A 44 -21.15 -12.50 -6.11
N SER A 45 -20.13 -13.14 -5.54
CA SER A 45 -19.86 -13.09 -4.10
C SER A 45 -19.52 -11.69 -3.58
N GLU A 46 -18.91 -10.82 -4.40
CA GLU A 46 -18.68 -9.42 -4.01
C GLU A 46 -20.00 -8.64 -3.94
N VAL A 47 -20.88 -8.85 -4.93
CA VAL A 47 -22.18 -8.16 -5.00
C VAL A 47 -23.11 -8.62 -3.88
N GLU A 48 -23.11 -9.92 -3.54
CA GLU A 48 -23.94 -10.44 -2.45
C GLU A 48 -23.60 -9.83 -1.08
N LYS A 49 -22.34 -9.41 -0.85
CA LYS A 49 -21.97 -8.67 0.38
C LYS A 49 -22.80 -7.38 0.58
N LEU A 50 -23.21 -6.73 -0.52
CA LEU A 50 -24.09 -5.55 -0.47
C LEU A 50 -25.56 -5.95 -0.28
N ARG A 51 -26.02 -7.00 -0.97
CA ARG A 51 -27.41 -7.47 -0.94
C ARG A 51 -27.80 -8.08 0.40
N ASP A 52 -26.93 -8.89 1.00
CA ASP A 52 -27.16 -9.54 2.30
C ASP A 52 -27.37 -8.51 3.41
N LYS A 53 -26.66 -7.37 3.31
CA LYS A 53 -26.80 -6.23 4.22
C LYS A 53 -27.95 -5.27 3.83
N LYS A 54 -28.69 -5.55 2.75
CA LYS A 54 -29.77 -4.72 2.20
C LYS A 54 -29.34 -3.28 1.86
N LEU A 55 -28.09 -3.13 1.43
CA LEU A 55 -27.48 -1.84 1.14
C LEU A 55 -27.88 -1.29 -0.23
N ILE A 56 -28.35 -2.14 -1.14
CA ILE A 56 -28.70 -1.78 -2.51
C ILE A 56 -30.06 -2.40 -2.88
N ASP A 57 -30.80 -1.75 -3.78
CA ASP A 57 -32.07 -2.27 -4.32
C ASP A 57 -31.88 -2.87 -5.72
N GLU A 58 -31.00 -2.26 -6.52
CA GLU A 58 -30.69 -2.69 -7.89
C GLU A 58 -29.18 -2.73 -8.10
N PHE A 59 -28.74 -3.61 -9.00
CA PHE A 59 -27.34 -3.74 -9.40
C PHE A 59 -27.21 -3.71 -10.92
N ILE A 60 -26.31 -2.87 -11.42
CA ILE A 60 -25.91 -2.84 -12.83
C ILE A 60 -24.40 -3.07 -12.90
N GLN A 61 -23.97 -4.05 -13.71
CA GLN A 61 -22.57 -4.22 -14.07
C GLN A 61 -22.39 -3.82 -15.52
N ARG A 62 -21.40 -2.97 -15.80
CA ARG A 62 -21.14 -2.46 -17.14
C ARG A 62 -19.65 -2.35 -17.44
N GLU A 63 -19.31 -2.21 -18.71
CA GLU A 63 -17.95 -1.88 -19.12
C GLU A 63 -17.60 -0.45 -18.68
N ASN A 64 -16.32 -0.20 -18.41
CA ASN A 64 -15.85 1.13 -18.01
C ASN A 64 -15.75 2.12 -19.19
N THR A 65 -16.88 2.36 -19.86
CA THR A 65 -17.03 3.33 -20.95
C THR A 65 -18.09 4.37 -20.57
N GLY A 66 -17.95 5.62 -21.03
CA GLY A 66 -18.78 6.74 -20.58
C GLY A 66 -18.56 7.17 -19.12
N TYR A 67 -17.74 6.42 -18.37
CA TYR A 67 -17.40 6.65 -16.96
C TYR A 67 -18.64 6.91 -16.11
N ASP A 68 -18.60 7.91 -15.24
CA ASP A 68 -19.67 8.18 -14.28
C ASP A 68 -20.95 8.67 -14.96
N PHE A 69 -20.85 9.58 -15.94
CA PHE A 69 -22.02 10.13 -16.62
C PHE A 69 -22.80 9.06 -17.40
N GLY A 70 -22.10 8.19 -18.12
CA GLY A 70 -22.72 7.05 -18.80
C GLY A 70 -23.33 6.06 -17.82
N ALA A 71 -22.68 5.80 -16.69
CA ALA A 71 -23.21 4.93 -15.65
C ALA A 71 -24.47 5.52 -14.99
N TRP A 72 -24.46 6.80 -14.62
CA TRP A 72 -25.64 7.47 -14.07
C TRP A 72 -26.80 7.51 -15.07
N HIS A 73 -26.52 7.72 -16.35
CA HIS A 73 -27.51 7.61 -17.43
C HIS A 73 -28.19 6.24 -17.43
N ASP A 74 -27.43 5.14 -17.41
CA ASP A 74 -28.01 3.79 -17.41
C ASP A 74 -28.84 3.53 -16.14
N GLY A 75 -28.42 4.07 -14.99
CA GLY A 75 -29.21 4.03 -13.76
C GLY A 75 -30.53 4.79 -13.87
N MET A 76 -30.53 5.94 -14.55
CA MET A 76 -31.72 6.72 -14.86
C MET A 76 -32.64 5.99 -15.83
N ASP A 77 -32.07 5.35 -16.85
CA ASP A 77 -32.81 4.56 -17.86
C ASP A 77 -33.46 3.32 -17.24
N LEU A 78 -32.78 2.63 -16.32
CA LEU A 78 -33.34 1.49 -15.57
C LEU A 78 -34.63 1.87 -14.83
N VAL A 79 -34.68 3.08 -14.25
CA VAL A 79 -35.91 3.58 -13.61
C VAL A 79 -36.94 4.02 -14.66
N GLY A 80 -36.46 4.60 -15.76
CA GLY A 80 -37.24 5.20 -16.81
C GLY A 80 -37.43 6.70 -16.57
N PHE A 81 -37.06 7.51 -17.57
CA PHE A 81 -37.04 8.97 -17.51
C PHE A 81 -38.36 9.64 -17.08
N ASP A 82 -39.50 9.08 -17.48
CA ASP A 82 -40.81 9.57 -17.03
C ASP A 82 -41.08 9.24 -15.55
N LYS A 83 -40.65 8.08 -15.05
CA LYS A 83 -40.80 7.70 -13.64
C LYS A 83 -39.87 8.47 -12.71
N LEU A 84 -38.72 8.94 -13.21
CA LEU A 84 -37.82 9.81 -12.45
C LEU A 84 -38.54 11.06 -11.91
N LYS A 85 -39.54 11.57 -12.65
CA LYS A 85 -40.36 12.74 -12.29
C LYS A 85 -41.19 12.55 -11.01
N GLU A 86 -41.37 11.31 -10.56
CA GLU A 86 -42.09 10.99 -9.33
C GLU A 86 -41.25 11.21 -8.07
N TYR A 87 -39.93 11.10 -8.18
CA TYR A 87 -39.01 11.28 -7.06
C TYR A 87 -38.97 12.75 -6.62
N ASP A 88 -38.82 12.96 -5.32
CA ASP A 88 -38.67 14.30 -4.73
C ASP A 88 -37.24 14.82 -4.93
N SER A 89 -36.27 13.91 -4.95
CA SER A 89 -34.89 14.18 -5.31
C SER A 89 -34.18 12.96 -5.90
N ILE A 90 -33.23 13.22 -6.80
CA ILE A 90 -32.34 12.21 -7.39
C ILE A 90 -30.90 12.63 -7.10
N THR A 91 -30.13 11.76 -6.49
CA THR A 91 -28.71 11.96 -6.22
C THR A 91 -27.88 11.04 -7.08
N VAL A 92 -26.88 11.62 -7.75
CA VAL A 92 -25.83 10.90 -8.45
C VAL A 92 -24.53 11.04 -7.66
N MET A 93 -23.83 9.93 -7.47
CA MET A 93 -22.61 9.88 -6.66
C MET A 93 -21.64 8.84 -7.22
N ASN A 94 -20.33 9.02 -7.01
CA ASN A 94 -19.30 8.01 -7.27
C ASN A 94 -18.44 7.74 -6.04
N ASP A 95 -17.63 6.69 -6.11
CA ASP A 95 -16.77 6.19 -5.02
C ASP A 95 -15.40 6.87 -4.93
N THR A 96 -15.17 7.97 -5.67
CA THR A 96 -13.86 8.63 -5.77
C THR A 96 -13.49 9.49 -4.55
N CYS A 97 -14.26 9.39 -3.47
CA CYS A 97 -14.06 10.09 -2.21
C CYS A 97 -14.27 9.15 -1.00
N PHE A 98 -13.55 9.45 0.07
CA PHE A 98 -13.79 8.91 1.40
C PHE A 98 -14.87 9.73 2.10
N GLY A 99 -15.70 9.05 2.90
CA GLY A 99 -16.78 9.64 3.68
C GLY A 99 -18.07 8.81 3.63
N PRO A 100 -19.16 9.31 4.19
CA PRO A 100 -19.26 10.65 4.79
C PRO A 100 -18.53 10.75 6.14
N LEU A 101 -17.86 11.88 6.38
CA LEU A 101 -17.18 12.18 7.65
C LEU A 101 -18.17 12.59 8.76
N TRP A 102 -19.32 13.14 8.38
CA TRP A 102 -20.39 13.57 9.29
C TRP A 102 -21.74 13.08 8.78
N ASP A 103 -22.76 13.11 9.64
CA ASP A 103 -24.12 12.73 9.25
C ASP A 103 -24.64 13.60 8.10
N MET A 104 -25.19 12.92 7.10
CA MET A 104 -25.70 13.53 5.88
C MET A 104 -27.17 13.98 6.02
N GLU A 105 -27.91 13.48 7.01
CA GLU A 105 -29.32 13.82 7.18
C GLU A 105 -29.57 15.33 7.34
N PRO A 106 -28.85 16.07 8.21
CA PRO A 106 -29.08 17.51 8.38
C PRO A 106 -28.80 18.32 7.11
N ILE A 107 -27.83 17.87 6.31
CA ILE A 107 -27.46 18.51 5.04
C ILE A 107 -28.60 18.35 4.03
N TYR A 108 -29.16 17.14 3.90
CA TYR A 108 -30.33 16.92 3.05
C TYR A 108 -31.51 17.77 3.49
N GLN A 109 -31.85 17.75 4.78
CA GLN A 109 -32.98 18.54 5.33
C GLN A 109 -32.83 20.03 5.01
N ARG A 110 -31.62 20.59 5.15
CA ARG A 110 -31.32 21.99 4.80
C ARG A 110 -31.66 22.28 3.34
N TYR A 111 -31.06 21.56 2.38
CA TYR A 111 -31.24 21.85 0.95
C TYR A 111 -32.63 21.50 0.41
N GLU A 112 -33.31 20.53 1.03
CA GLU A 112 -34.69 20.19 0.68
C GLU A 112 -35.65 21.28 1.10
N SER A 113 -35.45 21.86 2.29
CA SER A 113 -36.28 22.97 2.81
C SER A 113 -36.07 24.30 2.10
N ASP A 114 -34.90 24.51 1.47
CA ASP A 114 -34.58 25.75 0.77
C ASP A 114 -35.26 25.82 -0.61
N SER A 115 -36.28 26.67 -0.75
CA SER A 115 -37.02 26.85 -2.01
C SER A 115 -36.21 27.53 -3.12
N GLU A 116 -35.09 28.18 -2.78
CA GLU A 116 -34.22 28.89 -3.71
C GLU A 116 -33.15 27.98 -4.32
N VAL A 117 -33.15 26.69 -3.97
CA VAL A 117 -32.23 25.69 -4.52
C VAL A 117 -33.01 24.65 -5.32
N ASP A 118 -32.60 24.43 -6.56
CA ASP A 118 -33.13 23.38 -7.44
C ASP A 118 -32.19 22.17 -7.53
N PHE A 119 -30.89 22.36 -7.33
CA PHE A 119 -29.90 21.29 -7.24
C PHE A 119 -28.66 21.73 -6.43
N TRP A 120 -27.95 20.79 -5.84
CA TRP A 120 -26.79 21.09 -5.00
C TRP A 120 -25.71 20.02 -5.06
N GLY A 121 -24.50 20.39 -4.64
CA GLY A 121 -23.35 19.48 -4.57
C GLY A 121 -22.41 19.85 -3.41
N MET A 122 -21.29 19.14 -3.30
CA MET A 122 -20.36 19.30 -2.19
C MET A 122 -19.49 20.56 -2.33
N THR A 123 -18.93 20.75 -3.52
CA THR A 123 -18.04 21.85 -3.87
C THR A 123 -18.29 22.26 -5.32
N ASN A 124 -18.09 23.53 -5.63
CA ASN A 124 -17.99 24.00 -7.01
C ASN A 124 -16.53 24.16 -7.44
N HIS A 125 -16.30 24.03 -8.73
CA HIS A 125 -15.07 24.43 -9.39
C HIS A 125 -15.26 25.83 -9.96
N GLN A 126 -14.32 26.72 -9.68
CA GLN A 126 -14.36 28.12 -10.13
C GLN A 126 -14.21 28.21 -11.66
N GLU A 127 -14.72 29.30 -12.24
CA GLU A 127 -14.47 29.61 -13.65
C GLU A 127 -12.96 29.85 -13.90
N VAL A 128 -12.42 29.14 -14.90
CA VAL A 128 -11.02 29.26 -15.33
C VAL A 128 -10.99 29.83 -16.74
N LYS A 129 -10.34 30.99 -16.90
CA LYS A 129 -10.05 31.62 -18.20
C LYS A 129 -8.54 31.70 -18.40
N GLN A 130 -7.99 30.83 -19.22
CA GLN A 130 -6.60 30.88 -19.68
C GLN A 130 -6.57 30.97 -21.21
N ARG A 131 -5.44 31.39 -21.80
CA ARG A 131 -5.33 31.70 -23.24
C ARG A 131 -5.91 30.64 -24.18
N ASN A 132 -5.85 29.36 -23.81
CA ASN A 132 -6.35 28.22 -24.60
C ASN A 132 -7.29 27.29 -23.82
N LEU A 133 -7.75 27.67 -22.63
CA LEU A 133 -8.60 26.83 -21.78
C LEU A 133 -9.67 27.69 -21.12
N PHE A 134 -10.92 27.34 -21.39
CA PHE A 134 -12.09 27.97 -20.78
C PHE A 134 -12.94 26.90 -20.13
N ILE A 135 -13.05 26.95 -18.79
CA ILE A 135 -13.88 26.05 -18.01
C ILE A 135 -14.90 26.91 -17.26
N ASN A 136 -16.19 26.66 -17.51
CA ASN A 136 -17.25 27.32 -16.78
C ASN A 136 -17.19 26.94 -15.29
N GLU A 137 -17.71 27.83 -14.46
CA GLU A 137 -18.08 27.46 -13.10
C GLU A 137 -19.08 26.30 -13.12
N HIS A 138 -18.85 25.29 -12.29
CA HIS A 138 -19.74 24.13 -12.19
C HIS A 138 -19.60 23.42 -10.84
N LEU A 139 -20.65 22.74 -10.41
CA LEU A 139 -20.55 21.79 -9.30
C LEU A 139 -19.65 20.61 -9.69
N GLN A 140 -18.86 20.09 -8.75
CA GLN A 140 -18.04 18.92 -9.01
C GLN A 140 -18.87 17.63 -8.98
N SER A 141 -18.59 16.72 -9.89
CA SER A 141 -19.50 15.62 -10.24
C SER A 141 -19.57 14.45 -9.26
N TYR A 142 -18.69 14.37 -8.27
CA TYR A 142 -18.63 13.22 -7.35
C TYR A 142 -19.84 13.07 -6.42
N PHE A 143 -20.61 14.13 -6.28
CA PHE A 143 -21.90 14.12 -5.62
C PHE A 143 -22.73 15.29 -6.12
N ILE A 144 -23.90 15.00 -6.67
CA ILE A 144 -24.89 16.01 -7.07
C ILE A 144 -26.28 15.52 -6.71
N SER A 145 -27.11 16.37 -6.13
CA SER A 145 -28.51 16.09 -5.83
C SER A 145 -29.42 17.06 -6.55
N PHE A 146 -30.35 16.53 -7.35
CA PHE A 146 -31.31 17.28 -8.15
C PHE A 146 -32.70 17.19 -7.52
N LYS A 147 -33.36 18.33 -7.29
CA LYS A 147 -34.72 18.36 -6.74
C LYS A 147 -35.77 18.21 -7.83
N LYS A 148 -36.96 17.79 -7.40
CA LYS A 148 -38.12 17.50 -8.25
C LYS A 148 -38.38 18.50 -9.38
N ARG A 149 -38.31 19.81 -9.08
CA ARG A 149 -38.57 20.87 -10.06
C ARG A 149 -37.63 20.79 -11.27
N LEU A 150 -36.34 20.54 -11.03
CA LEU A 150 -35.37 20.35 -12.10
C LEU A 150 -35.57 18.99 -12.78
N VAL A 151 -35.77 17.91 -12.02
CA VAL A 151 -35.98 16.56 -12.57
C VAL A 151 -37.17 16.51 -13.54
N GLN A 152 -38.24 17.26 -13.26
CA GLN A 152 -39.44 17.34 -14.11
C GLN A 152 -39.26 18.20 -15.37
N SER A 153 -38.20 19.00 -15.43
CA SER A 153 -37.98 19.94 -16.53
C SER A 153 -37.52 19.24 -17.81
N THR A 154 -37.86 19.83 -18.96
CA THR A 154 -37.39 19.34 -20.26
C THR A 154 -35.87 19.45 -20.41
N VAL A 155 -35.22 20.45 -19.80
CA VAL A 155 -33.76 20.60 -19.87
C VAL A 155 -33.02 19.46 -19.17
N PHE A 156 -33.51 19.00 -18.02
CA PHE A 156 -32.94 17.85 -17.32
C PHE A 156 -33.10 16.58 -18.14
N GLN A 157 -34.32 16.34 -18.62
CA GLN A 157 -34.67 15.15 -19.40
C GLN A 157 -33.83 15.07 -20.69
N ASN A 158 -33.78 16.15 -21.46
CA ASN A 158 -32.99 16.22 -22.69
C ASN A 158 -31.48 16.06 -22.42
N PHE A 159 -30.95 16.66 -21.35
CA PHE A 159 -29.53 16.52 -21.01
C PHE A 159 -29.17 15.06 -20.78
N TRP A 160 -29.85 14.40 -19.85
CA TRP A 160 -29.51 13.03 -19.48
C TRP A 160 -29.80 12.05 -20.60
N GLN A 161 -30.92 12.14 -21.32
CA GLN A 161 -31.22 11.30 -22.49
C GLN A 161 -30.21 11.45 -23.64
N SER A 162 -29.46 12.56 -23.69
CA SER A 162 -28.42 12.81 -24.69
C SER A 162 -27.03 12.31 -24.28
N VAL A 163 -26.87 11.75 -23.09
CA VAL A 163 -25.55 11.27 -22.62
C VAL A 163 -25.13 10.03 -23.43
N GLU A 164 -24.02 10.17 -24.13
CA GLU A 164 -23.34 9.12 -24.87
C GLU A 164 -22.13 8.57 -24.10
N ASN A 165 -21.85 7.27 -24.28
CA ASN A 165 -20.66 6.62 -23.72
C ASN A 165 -19.40 6.99 -24.53
N TYR A 166 -18.64 7.98 -24.08
CA TYR A 166 -17.31 8.27 -24.61
C TYR A 166 -16.23 7.38 -23.99
N ILE A 167 -15.26 6.94 -24.79
CA ILE A 167 -14.07 6.20 -24.31
C ILE A 167 -13.02 7.17 -23.73
N ASP A 168 -12.99 8.41 -24.24
CA ASP A 168 -12.05 9.44 -23.79
C ASP A 168 -12.62 10.21 -22.60
N VAL A 169 -11.96 10.14 -21.45
CA VAL A 169 -12.35 10.84 -20.22
C VAL A 169 -12.40 12.36 -20.41
N GLN A 170 -11.52 12.93 -21.25
CA GLN A 170 -11.52 14.37 -21.48
C GLN A 170 -12.79 14.80 -22.21
N LYS A 171 -13.31 13.98 -23.14
CA LYS A 171 -14.59 14.25 -23.79
C LYS A 171 -15.76 14.21 -22.81
N VAL A 172 -15.74 13.31 -21.82
CA VAL A 172 -16.76 13.29 -20.76
C VAL A 172 -16.70 14.58 -19.94
N ILE A 173 -15.50 15.03 -19.57
CA ILE A 173 -15.31 16.29 -18.81
C ILE A 173 -15.79 17.50 -19.64
N ASP A 174 -15.39 17.58 -20.90
CA ASP A 174 -15.66 18.73 -21.76
C ASP A 174 -17.14 18.83 -22.17
N ASN A 175 -17.81 17.70 -22.41
CA ASN A 175 -19.21 17.70 -22.85
C ASN A 175 -20.22 17.65 -21.70
N TYR A 176 -19.83 17.09 -20.54
CA TYR A 176 -20.75 16.87 -19.43
C TYR A 176 -20.34 17.63 -18.16
N GLU A 177 -19.26 17.23 -17.47
CA GLU A 177 -18.90 17.75 -16.14
C GLU A 177 -18.82 19.28 -16.10
N THR A 178 -18.17 19.87 -17.11
CA THR A 178 -17.97 21.34 -17.18
C THR A 178 -19.17 22.10 -17.73
N GLN A 179 -20.23 21.41 -18.17
CA GLN A 179 -21.35 22.02 -18.92
C GLN A 179 -22.68 21.93 -18.20
N TYR A 180 -22.95 20.86 -17.44
CA TYR A 180 -24.30 20.59 -16.91
C TYR A 180 -24.81 21.70 -15.98
N THR A 181 -23.96 22.23 -15.10
CA THR A 181 -24.35 23.31 -14.17
C THR A 181 -24.77 24.54 -14.95
N LYS A 182 -23.94 24.97 -15.92
CA LYS A 182 -24.25 26.09 -16.80
C LYS A 182 -25.55 25.86 -17.58
N LYS A 183 -25.75 24.68 -18.17
CA LYS A 183 -26.98 24.35 -18.92
C LYS A 183 -28.24 24.52 -18.08
N PHE A 184 -28.23 24.10 -16.81
CA PHE A 184 -29.37 24.26 -15.91
C PHE A 184 -29.54 25.70 -15.43
N VAL A 185 -28.45 26.41 -15.14
CA VAL A 185 -28.49 27.84 -14.77
C VAL A 185 -29.01 28.71 -15.91
N ASP A 186 -28.56 28.49 -17.14
CA ASP A 186 -29.04 29.20 -18.33
C ASP A 186 -30.54 28.94 -18.59
N ALA A 187 -31.07 27.80 -18.11
CA ALA A 187 -32.50 27.47 -18.13
C ALA A 187 -33.29 28.03 -16.94
N GLY A 188 -32.65 28.81 -16.05
CA GLY A 188 -33.29 29.51 -14.93
C GLY A 188 -33.36 28.73 -13.62
N PHE A 189 -32.62 27.62 -13.49
CA PHE A 189 -32.51 26.86 -12.24
C PHE A 189 -31.36 27.36 -11.37
N LYS A 190 -31.51 27.24 -10.05
CA LYS A 190 -30.53 27.71 -9.07
C LYS A 190 -29.80 26.56 -8.41
N TYR A 191 -28.51 26.76 -8.17
CA TYR A 191 -27.67 25.76 -7.53
C TYR A 191 -26.95 26.32 -6.30
N GLN A 192 -26.55 25.44 -5.39
CA GLN A 192 -25.66 25.75 -4.28
C GLN A 192 -24.62 24.64 -4.07
N ALA A 193 -23.51 24.97 -3.43
CA ALA A 193 -22.53 24.02 -2.92
C ALA A 193 -22.49 24.08 -1.39
N ILE A 194 -22.08 22.99 -0.72
CA ILE A 194 -21.79 23.03 0.74
C ILE A 194 -20.66 24.03 1.00
N LEU A 195 -19.58 23.91 0.24
CA LEU A 195 -18.52 24.89 0.17
C LEU A 195 -18.57 25.60 -1.18
N ASP A 196 -19.05 26.85 -1.17
CA ASP A 196 -18.93 27.75 -2.31
C ASP A 196 -17.53 28.34 -2.35
N THR A 197 -16.76 27.93 -3.36
CA THR A 197 -15.36 28.30 -3.55
C THR A 197 -15.21 29.57 -4.36
N VAL A 198 -16.25 30.07 -5.03
CA VAL A 198 -16.15 31.26 -5.90
C VAL A 198 -15.69 32.50 -5.13
N PRO A 199 -16.22 32.80 -3.93
CA PRO A 199 -15.76 33.93 -3.13
C PRO A 199 -14.32 33.80 -2.63
N LEU A 200 -13.77 32.57 -2.60
CA LEU A 200 -12.44 32.26 -2.07
C LEU A 200 -11.34 32.33 -3.14
N LYS A 201 -11.67 32.68 -4.39
CA LYS A 201 -10.76 32.61 -5.53
C LYS A 201 -9.48 33.41 -5.36
N ASP A 202 -9.56 34.59 -4.78
CA ASP A 202 -8.41 35.49 -4.68
C ASP A 202 -7.47 35.13 -3.52
N ASP A 203 -7.92 34.30 -2.58
CA ASP A 203 -7.16 33.90 -1.38
C ASP A 203 -6.29 32.65 -1.61
N PHE A 204 -6.50 31.92 -2.72
CA PHE A 204 -5.88 30.62 -2.96
C PHE A 204 -5.30 30.48 -4.38
N PHE A 205 -4.24 29.69 -4.53
CA PHE A 205 -3.52 29.51 -5.80
C PHE A 205 -4.19 28.56 -6.80
N HIS A 206 -4.99 27.60 -6.32
CA HIS A 206 -5.63 26.57 -7.13
C HIS A 206 -7.16 26.70 -7.13
N SER A 207 -7.79 26.50 -8.29
CA SER A 207 -9.25 26.56 -8.41
C SER A 207 -9.98 25.31 -7.91
N ASN A 208 -9.28 24.19 -7.75
CA ASN A 208 -9.86 22.91 -7.32
C ASN A 208 -9.60 22.65 -5.83
N PHE A 209 -10.46 23.23 -4.99
CA PHE A 209 -10.34 23.15 -3.53
C PHE A 209 -10.41 21.72 -3.00
N THR A 210 -11.24 20.89 -3.61
CA THR A 210 -11.50 19.52 -3.15
C THR A 210 -10.25 18.64 -3.14
N ILE A 211 -9.29 18.92 -4.01
CA ILE A 211 -8.02 18.19 -4.07
C ILE A 211 -6.92 18.92 -3.29
N HIS A 212 -6.83 20.24 -3.43
CA HIS A 212 -5.65 20.99 -2.99
C HIS A 212 -5.78 21.58 -1.58
N TYR A 213 -7.00 21.76 -1.07
CA TYR A 213 -7.26 22.45 0.19
C TYR A 213 -8.18 21.64 1.13
N PRO A 214 -7.79 20.40 1.49
CA PRO A 214 -8.62 19.55 2.35
C PRO A 214 -8.86 20.15 3.75
N HIS A 215 -7.99 21.04 4.24
CA HIS A 215 -8.22 21.76 5.50
C HIS A 215 -9.45 22.68 5.42
N VAL A 216 -9.62 23.41 4.32
CA VAL A 216 -10.81 24.26 4.08
C VAL A 216 -12.08 23.40 4.03
N LEU A 217 -11.99 22.21 3.42
CA LEU A 217 -13.10 21.26 3.38
C LEU A 217 -13.49 20.81 4.79
N LEU A 218 -12.51 20.47 5.64
CA LEU A 218 -12.78 20.03 7.00
C LEU A 218 -13.36 21.16 7.87
N GLU A 219 -12.80 22.37 7.79
CA GLU A 219 -13.29 23.55 8.53
C GLU A 219 -14.75 23.89 8.17
N ASN A 220 -15.12 23.71 6.91
CA ASN A 220 -16.49 23.95 6.41
C ASN A 220 -17.38 22.69 6.45
N HIS A 221 -16.93 21.62 7.11
CA HIS A 221 -17.68 20.37 7.29
C HIS A 221 -18.18 19.75 5.97
N VAL A 222 -17.35 19.81 4.91
CA VAL A 222 -17.63 19.12 3.64
C VAL A 222 -17.48 17.61 3.86
N PRO A 223 -18.55 16.80 3.77
CA PRO A 223 -18.55 15.42 4.28
C PRO A 223 -17.65 14.43 3.56
N PHE A 224 -17.04 14.81 2.43
CA PHE A 224 -16.28 13.90 1.60
C PHE A 224 -14.92 14.48 1.24
N ILE A 225 -13.88 13.62 1.33
CA ILE A 225 -12.51 13.96 0.96
C ILE A 225 -12.11 13.11 -0.25
N LYS A 226 -11.60 13.74 -1.31
CA LYS A 226 -11.20 13.02 -2.53
C LYS A 226 -10.03 12.07 -2.27
N ILE A 227 -10.09 10.87 -2.84
CA ILE A 227 -8.99 9.89 -2.80
C ILE A 227 -7.71 10.51 -3.37
N LYS A 228 -7.84 11.23 -4.50
CA LYS A 228 -6.74 11.88 -5.21
C LYS A 228 -5.97 12.92 -4.38
N THR A 229 -6.58 13.45 -3.31
CA THR A 229 -5.90 14.33 -2.35
C THR A 229 -4.70 13.62 -1.72
N PHE A 230 -4.84 12.34 -1.35
CA PHE A 230 -3.77 11.55 -0.75
C PHE A 230 -2.65 11.21 -1.74
N ASP A 231 -2.97 10.98 -3.02
CA ASP A 231 -1.95 10.72 -4.05
C ASP A 231 -1.14 11.96 -4.42
N LEU A 232 -1.78 13.12 -4.54
CA LEU A 232 -1.14 14.37 -4.99
C LEU A 232 -0.45 15.15 -3.86
N THR A 233 -0.91 14.98 -2.63
CA THR A 233 -0.39 15.71 -1.46
C THR A 233 0.11 14.77 -0.37
N GLN A 234 0.87 13.74 -0.76
CA GLN A 234 1.39 12.71 0.15
C GLN A 234 2.13 13.29 1.37
N HIS A 235 2.87 14.39 1.20
CA HIS A 235 3.60 15.03 2.29
C HIS A 235 2.69 15.73 3.33
N LEU A 236 1.46 16.09 2.96
CA LEU A 236 0.45 16.64 3.86
C LEU A 236 -0.49 15.58 4.43
N SER A 237 -0.54 14.40 3.81
CA SER A 237 -1.45 13.30 4.19
C SER A 237 -1.35 12.87 5.66
N PRO A 238 -0.17 12.81 6.33
CA PRO A 238 -0.12 12.48 7.76
C PRO A 238 -0.94 13.43 8.63
N TYR A 239 -0.87 14.73 8.35
CA TYR A 239 -1.59 15.77 9.10
C TYR A 239 -3.08 15.73 8.79
N LEU A 240 -3.44 15.49 7.52
CA LEU A 240 -4.85 15.33 7.13
C LEU A 240 -5.49 14.13 7.84
N LEU A 241 -4.80 12.99 7.90
CA LEU A 241 -5.28 11.80 8.61
C LEU A 241 -5.52 12.11 10.10
N GLN A 242 -4.57 12.79 10.76
CA GLN A 242 -4.69 13.19 12.16
C GLN A 242 -5.86 14.16 12.38
N GLU A 243 -6.07 15.12 11.48
CA GLU A 243 -7.18 16.06 11.63
C GLU A 243 -8.52 15.34 11.43
N ILE A 244 -8.64 14.42 10.48
CA ILE A 244 -9.85 13.58 10.30
C ILE A 244 -10.16 12.79 11.58
N GLU A 245 -9.16 12.13 12.19
CA GLU A 245 -9.32 11.41 13.48
C GLU A 245 -9.78 12.34 14.61
N LYS A 246 -9.41 13.62 14.56
CA LYS A 246 -9.73 14.61 15.60
C LYS A 246 -11.11 15.22 15.44
N VAL A 247 -11.57 15.44 14.20
CA VAL A 247 -12.80 16.21 13.90
C VAL A 247 -13.99 15.35 13.47
N SER A 248 -13.78 14.04 13.29
CA SER A 248 -14.81 13.11 12.85
C SER A 248 -14.62 11.72 13.45
N ASP A 249 -15.70 10.94 13.46
CA ASP A 249 -15.66 9.51 13.84
C ASP A 249 -15.35 8.59 12.64
N TYR A 250 -14.93 9.16 11.50
CA TYR A 250 -14.67 8.38 10.29
C TYR A 250 -13.52 7.38 10.51
N PRO A 251 -13.69 6.08 10.17
CA PRO A 251 -12.64 5.09 10.40
C PRO A 251 -11.47 5.30 9.42
N ILE A 252 -10.39 5.94 9.87
CA ILE A 252 -9.23 6.21 9.01
C ILE A 252 -8.57 4.96 8.44
N GLU A 253 -8.75 3.79 9.07
CA GLU A 253 -8.34 2.50 8.53
C GLU A 253 -8.95 2.22 7.15
N PHE A 254 -10.09 2.81 6.79
CA PHE A 254 -10.68 2.67 5.45
C PHE A 254 -9.93 3.51 4.41
N ILE A 255 -9.35 4.64 4.81
CA ILE A 255 -8.42 5.41 3.97
C ILE A 255 -7.13 4.60 3.80
N LEU A 256 -6.51 4.22 4.91
CA LEU A 256 -5.22 3.52 4.91
C LEU A 256 -5.30 2.22 4.10
N SER A 257 -6.34 1.42 4.32
CA SER A 257 -6.51 0.13 3.65
C SER A 257 -6.78 0.26 2.15
N HIS A 258 -7.51 1.30 1.71
CA HIS A 258 -7.71 1.59 0.29
C HIS A 258 -6.42 2.09 -0.36
N MET A 259 -5.74 3.08 0.26
CA MET A 259 -4.52 3.66 -0.30
C MET A 259 -3.37 2.63 -0.37
N SER A 260 -3.22 1.80 0.67
CA SER A 260 -2.24 0.71 0.72
C SER A 260 -2.46 -0.34 -0.38
N ASP A 261 -3.71 -0.53 -0.78
CA ASP A 261 -4.08 -1.53 -1.78
C ASP A 261 -4.08 -0.98 -3.22
N MET A 262 -4.58 0.24 -3.44
CA MET A 262 -4.79 0.79 -4.79
C MET A 262 -3.55 1.48 -5.36
N SER A 263 -2.77 2.12 -4.49
CA SER A 263 -1.48 2.73 -4.80
C SER A 263 -0.34 1.77 -4.41
N LEU A 264 0.90 2.17 -4.62
CA LEU A 264 2.04 1.40 -4.10
C LEU A 264 1.93 1.30 -2.57
N PRO A 265 2.40 0.21 -1.94
CA PRO A 265 2.20 -0.01 -0.52
C PRO A 265 3.21 0.75 0.36
N THR A 266 4.20 1.44 -0.24
CA THR A 266 5.32 2.08 0.47
C THR A 266 5.40 3.62 0.44
N PRO A 267 4.34 4.41 0.15
CA PRO A 267 4.46 5.87 0.22
C PRO A 267 4.75 6.29 1.67
N PRO A 268 5.56 7.33 1.89
CA PRO A 268 6.06 7.68 3.22
C PRO A 268 4.98 7.87 4.29
N TYR A 269 3.83 8.46 3.92
CA TYR A 269 2.75 8.75 4.87
C TYR A 269 2.04 7.50 5.41
N LEU A 270 2.17 6.35 4.75
CA LEU A 270 1.61 5.09 5.22
C LEU A 270 2.56 4.35 6.18
N LEU A 271 3.86 4.57 6.11
CA LEU A 271 4.86 3.71 6.77
C LEU A 271 4.74 3.72 8.30
N ASP A 272 4.55 4.88 8.91
CA ASP A 272 4.35 5.00 10.38
C ASP A 272 3.07 4.27 10.85
N ARG A 273 2.02 4.30 10.03
CA ARG A 273 0.75 3.61 10.31
C ARG A 273 0.83 2.09 10.11
N LYS A 274 1.93 1.57 9.55
CA LYS A 274 2.19 0.13 9.40
C LYS A 274 3.01 -0.46 10.55
N VAL A 275 3.47 0.34 11.49
CA VAL A 275 4.16 -0.17 12.68
C VAL A 275 3.15 -0.93 13.55
N LEU A 276 3.51 -2.14 13.96
CA LEU A 276 2.68 -2.94 14.86
C LEU A 276 2.43 -2.15 16.15
N LYS A 277 1.15 -1.93 16.47
CA LYS A 277 0.75 -1.29 17.70
C LYS A 277 0.82 -2.30 18.84
N ASP A 278 1.27 -1.85 20.01
CA ASP A 278 1.09 -2.60 21.24
C ASP A 278 -0.41 -2.72 21.54
N ASN A 279 -0.96 -3.90 21.30
CA ASN A 279 -2.32 -4.25 21.64
C ASN A 279 -2.32 -5.39 22.67
N GLN A 280 -3.42 -5.53 23.40
CA GLN A 280 -3.60 -6.63 24.37
C GLN A 280 -4.17 -7.89 23.72
N LEU A 281 -4.07 -8.02 22.39
CA LEU A 281 -4.61 -9.18 21.70
C LEU A 281 -3.82 -10.42 22.07
N GLN A 282 -4.54 -11.52 22.26
CA GLN A 282 -3.97 -12.82 22.51
C GLN A 282 -4.25 -13.72 21.31
N TYR A 283 -3.23 -14.44 20.88
CA TYR A 283 -3.37 -15.40 19.81
C TYR A 283 -4.16 -16.63 20.29
N SER A 284 -5.15 -17.05 19.51
CA SER A 284 -6.08 -18.12 19.90
C SER A 284 -5.48 -19.53 19.89
N ASN A 285 -4.30 -19.69 19.28
CA ASN A 285 -3.62 -20.98 19.08
C ASN A 285 -4.43 -21.99 18.22
N GLN A 286 -5.33 -21.50 17.37
CA GLN A 286 -6.16 -22.33 16.46
C GLN A 286 -5.54 -22.54 15.07
N LYS A 287 -4.59 -21.69 14.66
CA LYS A 287 -3.94 -21.78 13.35
C LYS A 287 -2.67 -22.62 13.41
N LYS A 288 -2.30 -23.24 12.30
CA LYS A 288 -1.06 -24.03 12.21
C LYS A 288 0.13 -23.10 11.95
N VAL A 289 1.11 -23.16 12.84
CA VAL A 289 2.33 -22.35 12.74
C VAL A 289 3.54 -23.22 12.39
N ALA A 290 4.32 -22.80 11.39
CA ALA A 290 5.63 -23.37 11.10
C ALA A 290 6.73 -22.38 11.45
N VAL A 291 7.80 -22.88 12.05
CA VAL A 291 9.05 -22.13 12.25
C VAL A 291 10.12 -22.77 11.38
N HIS A 292 10.55 -22.06 10.34
CA HIS A 292 11.66 -22.45 9.48
C HIS A 292 12.94 -21.75 9.92
N LEU A 293 13.95 -22.53 10.31
CA LEU A 293 15.30 -22.06 10.65
C LEU A 293 16.34 -22.63 9.68
N HIS A 294 16.94 -21.78 8.86
CA HIS A 294 18.12 -22.19 8.09
C HIS A 294 19.37 -22.21 8.98
N THR A 295 19.86 -23.39 9.32
CA THR A 295 20.96 -23.65 10.26
C THR A 295 22.25 -23.95 9.48
N TYR A 296 22.88 -22.89 8.98
CA TYR A 296 24.21 -22.96 8.36
C TYR A 296 25.33 -22.97 9.40
N TYR A 297 25.22 -22.12 10.45
CA TYR A 297 26.12 -22.06 11.60
C TYR A 297 25.50 -22.83 12.76
N VAL A 298 25.84 -24.11 12.85
CA VAL A 298 25.26 -25.06 13.82
C VAL A 298 25.48 -24.61 15.27
N ASP A 299 26.58 -23.93 15.57
CA ASP A 299 26.90 -23.44 16.91
C ASP A 299 25.96 -22.35 17.42
N LEU A 300 25.13 -21.76 16.56
CA LEU A 300 24.09 -20.80 16.95
C LEU A 300 22.73 -21.46 17.20
N LEU A 301 22.56 -22.75 16.90
CA LEU A 301 21.26 -23.42 16.97
C LEU A 301 20.65 -23.35 18.37
N GLU A 302 21.41 -23.66 19.43
CA GLU A 302 20.93 -23.61 20.82
C GLU A 302 20.40 -22.22 21.22
N VAL A 303 20.99 -21.15 20.69
CA VAL A 303 20.55 -19.77 20.95
C VAL A 303 19.14 -19.54 20.37
N PHE A 304 18.87 -20.05 19.16
CA PHE A 304 17.52 -19.97 18.57
C PHE A 304 16.53 -20.86 19.31
N LEU A 305 16.91 -22.10 19.63
CA LEU A 305 16.02 -23.03 20.35
C LEU A 305 15.60 -22.46 21.71
N THR A 306 16.54 -21.88 22.46
CA THR A 306 16.26 -21.16 23.72
C THR A 306 15.35 -19.96 23.49
N ALA A 307 15.56 -19.17 22.42
CA ALA A 307 14.71 -18.02 22.14
C ALA A 307 13.27 -18.43 21.79
N PHE A 308 13.08 -19.53 21.07
CA PHE A 308 11.77 -20.08 20.71
C PHE A 308 11.00 -20.68 21.90
N GLU A 309 11.63 -20.87 23.07
CA GLU A 309 10.91 -21.27 24.29
C GLU A 309 9.96 -20.19 24.79
N ASN A 310 10.16 -18.95 24.36
CA ASN A 310 9.26 -17.84 24.69
C ASN A 310 8.03 -17.77 23.78
N PHE A 311 7.85 -18.73 22.86
CA PHE A 311 6.63 -18.82 22.07
C PHE A 311 5.55 -19.50 22.91
N HIS A 312 4.42 -18.81 23.14
CA HIS A 312 3.28 -19.34 23.90
C HIS A 312 2.21 -19.95 22.98
N PHE A 313 2.64 -20.48 21.83
CA PHE A 313 1.81 -21.14 20.84
C PHE A 313 2.48 -22.41 20.30
N ASN A 314 1.66 -23.31 19.74
CA ASN A 314 2.16 -24.54 19.14
C ASN A 314 2.76 -24.25 17.77
N TYR A 315 3.94 -24.82 17.48
CA TYR A 315 4.56 -24.72 16.17
C TYR A 315 5.28 -26.01 15.79
N ASP A 316 5.39 -26.25 14.49
CA ASP A 316 6.27 -27.28 13.93
C ASP A 316 7.60 -26.67 13.49
N LEU A 317 8.71 -27.26 13.93
CA LEU A 317 10.05 -26.79 13.62
C LEU A 317 10.63 -27.47 12.37
N PHE A 318 11.01 -26.67 11.39
CA PHE A 318 11.68 -27.09 10.16
C PHE A 318 13.09 -26.50 10.12
N LEU A 319 14.10 -27.35 10.02
CA LEU A 319 15.49 -26.92 9.93
C LEU A 319 16.05 -27.28 8.57
N THR A 320 16.84 -26.38 7.99
CA THR A 320 17.59 -26.66 6.75
C THR A 320 19.07 -26.47 6.95
N THR A 321 19.89 -27.29 6.27
CA THR A 321 21.34 -27.18 6.29
C THR A 321 21.95 -27.64 4.97
N ASP A 322 23.27 -27.54 4.81
CA ASP A 322 23.97 -27.77 3.54
C ASP A 322 24.58 -29.17 3.39
N SER A 323 24.70 -29.95 4.46
CA SER A 323 25.47 -31.20 4.47
C SER A 323 24.99 -32.22 5.50
N GLU A 324 25.23 -33.50 5.21
CA GLU A 324 24.93 -34.64 6.12
C GLU A 324 25.63 -34.50 7.46
N LYS A 325 26.88 -33.99 7.46
CA LYS A 325 27.64 -33.75 8.67
C LYS A 325 26.92 -32.77 9.59
N LYS A 326 26.53 -31.60 9.08
CA LYS A 326 25.80 -30.60 9.86
C LYS A 326 24.43 -31.13 10.28
N LYS A 327 23.74 -31.89 9.44
CA LYS A 327 22.48 -32.54 9.81
C LYS A 327 22.64 -33.43 11.05
N ALA A 328 23.67 -34.28 11.09
CA ALA A 328 23.94 -35.12 12.25
C ALA A 328 24.25 -34.31 13.53
N GLU A 329 24.99 -33.19 13.40
CA GLU A 329 25.24 -32.28 14.52
C GLU A 329 23.96 -31.59 15.01
N ILE A 330 23.09 -31.15 14.09
CA ILE A 330 21.79 -30.54 14.39
C ILE A 330 20.87 -31.56 15.10
N ASP A 331 20.76 -32.79 14.58
CA ASP A 331 19.95 -33.87 15.18
C ASP A 331 20.40 -34.17 16.62
N LYS A 332 21.72 -34.13 16.87
CA LYS A 332 22.29 -34.28 18.21
C LYS A 332 21.85 -33.13 19.14
N ILE A 333 22.00 -31.87 18.71
CA ILE A 333 21.60 -30.70 19.51
C ILE A 333 20.10 -30.72 19.80
N LEU A 334 19.25 -31.06 18.83
CA LEU A 334 17.80 -31.20 19.04
C LEU A 334 17.49 -32.22 20.14
N THR A 335 18.18 -33.37 20.11
CA THR A 335 18.04 -34.41 21.13
C THR A 335 18.49 -33.93 22.52
N GLU A 336 19.65 -33.26 22.60
CA GLU A 336 20.21 -32.74 23.86
C GLU A 336 19.32 -31.63 24.47
N CYS A 337 18.72 -30.78 23.64
CA CYS A 337 17.78 -29.74 24.06
C CYS A 337 16.33 -30.25 24.24
N GLY A 338 16.05 -31.53 23.98
CA GLY A 338 14.69 -32.09 24.06
C GLY A 338 13.69 -31.44 23.09
N LYS A 339 14.15 -30.97 21.93
CA LYS A 339 13.31 -30.33 20.90
C LYS A 339 13.06 -31.30 19.75
N VAL A 340 11.85 -31.24 19.18
CA VAL A 340 11.49 -32.03 17.98
C VAL A 340 11.49 -31.10 16.77
N GLY A 341 12.20 -31.49 15.72
CA GLY A 341 12.23 -30.75 14.46
C GLY A 341 12.58 -31.64 13.28
N LYS A 342 12.14 -31.25 12.07
CA LYS A 342 12.46 -31.95 10.83
C LYS A 342 13.65 -31.29 10.15
N VAL A 343 14.73 -32.03 9.92
CA VAL A 343 15.98 -31.50 9.32
C VAL A 343 16.11 -31.91 7.86
N TYR A 344 16.31 -30.94 6.97
CA TYR A 344 16.46 -31.13 5.53
C TYR A 344 17.82 -30.64 5.03
N ILE A 345 18.38 -31.35 4.05
CA ILE A 345 19.61 -30.92 3.37
C ILE A 345 19.22 -30.26 2.05
N THR A 346 19.56 -28.99 1.90
CA THR A 346 19.14 -28.14 0.76
C THR A 346 20.31 -27.72 -0.13
N GLY A 347 21.54 -28.05 0.28
CA GLY A 347 22.78 -27.69 -0.40
C GLY A 347 23.28 -26.29 -0.03
N ASN A 348 24.49 -25.95 -0.48
CA ASN A 348 25.16 -24.68 -0.17
C ASN A 348 24.98 -23.62 -1.27
N ARG A 349 23.75 -23.45 -1.77
CA ARG A 349 23.42 -22.42 -2.78
C ARG A 349 22.20 -21.64 -2.34
N GLY A 350 22.25 -20.33 -2.51
CA GLY A 350 21.08 -19.48 -2.27
C GLY A 350 20.86 -19.00 -0.83
N ARG A 351 21.85 -19.23 0.05
CA ARG A 351 21.88 -18.78 1.46
C ARG A 351 20.61 -19.15 2.21
N ASP A 352 19.95 -18.23 2.91
CA ASP A 352 18.75 -18.46 3.71
C ASP A 352 17.46 -18.60 2.89
N VAL A 353 17.36 -17.87 1.77
CA VAL A 353 16.15 -17.77 0.95
C VAL A 353 15.82 -19.08 0.24
N ILE A 354 16.78 -19.65 -0.51
CA ILE A 354 16.50 -20.84 -1.33
C ILE A 354 16.16 -22.08 -0.50
N PRO A 355 16.84 -22.38 0.63
CA PRO A 355 16.41 -23.43 1.53
C PRO A 355 14.95 -23.29 1.95
N MET A 356 14.47 -22.08 2.28
CA MET A 356 13.05 -21.86 2.57
C MET A 356 12.17 -22.23 1.37
N LEU A 357 12.51 -21.78 0.17
CA LEU A 357 11.70 -22.05 -1.03
C LEU A 357 11.66 -23.54 -1.39
N LYS A 358 12.73 -24.30 -1.13
CA LYS A 358 12.76 -25.77 -1.32
C LYS A 358 11.78 -26.50 -0.40
N LEU A 359 11.34 -25.89 0.69
CA LEU A 359 10.37 -26.46 1.64
C LEU A 359 8.90 -26.17 1.26
N LYS A 360 8.62 -25.68 0.05
CA LYS A 360 7.27 -25.40 -0.48
C LYS A 360 6.19 -26.41 -0.06
N ASN A 361 6.43 -27.70 -0.28
CA ASN A 361 5.44 -28.75 -0.02
C ASN A 361 5.14 -28.95 1.47
N GLU A 362 6.08 -28.58 2.35
CA GLU A 362 5.85 -28.62 3.79
C GLU A 362 5.21 -27.32 4.27
N LEU A 363 5.75 -26.17 3.90
CA LEU A 363 5.30 -24.86 4.39
C LEU A 363 3.91 -24.48 3.88
N SER A 364 3.49 -24.93 2.70
CA SER A 364 2.13 -24.70 2.16
C SER A 364 1.00 -25.30 3.00
N LYS A 365 1.31 -26.14 4.00
CA LYS A 365 0.33 -26.76 4.91
C LYS A 365 0.03 -25.91 6.14
N TYR A 366 0.67 -24.76 6.29
CA TYR A 366 0.62 -23.90 7.47
C TYR A 366 -0.04 -22.56 7.15
N ASP A 367 -0.76 -22.03 8.14
CA ASP A 367 -1.38 -20.72 8.05
C ASP A 367 -0.32 -19.61 8.20
N TYR A 368 0.56 -19.74 9.20
CA TYR A 368 1.60 -18.78 9.53
C TYR A 368 2.99 -19.43 9.52
N ILE A 369 3.95 -18.74 8.94
CA ILE A 369 5.33 -19.22 8.80
C ILE A 369 6.28 -18.15 9.30
N GLY A 370 7.12 -18.51 10.26
CA GLY A 370 8.29 -17.73 10.67
C GLY A 370 9.52 -18.22 9.92
N HIS A 371 10.22 -17.33 9.22
CA HIS A 371 11.48 -17.66 8.57
C HIS A 371 12.64 -16.95 9.25
N PHE A 372 13.61 -17.74 9.69
CA PHE A 372 14.82 -17.30 10.37
C PHE A 372 16.04 -18.05 9.83
N HIS A 373 17.22 -17.55 10.13
CA HIS A 373 18.47 -18.25 9.80
C HIS A 373 19.60 -17.90 10.76
N THR A 374 20.50 -18.86 10.94
CA THR A 374 21.74 -18.62 11.69
C THR A 374 22.66 -17.76 10.83
N LYS A 375 23.05 -16.60 11.36
CA LYS A 375 23.91 -15.65 10.67
C LYS A 375 25.12 -15.28 11.52
N LYS A 376 26.27 -15.22 10.86
CA LYS A 376 27.49 -14.56 11.35
C LYS A 376 27.94 -13.54 10.31
N SER A 377 28.50 -12.42 10.79
CA SER A 377 29.07 -11.38 9.94
C SER A 377 30.59 -11.36 10.10
N PRO A 378 31.33 -12.32 9.52
CA PRO A 378 32.78 -12.46 9.73
C PRO A 378 33.61 -11.29 9.20
N GLU A 379 33.01 -10.42 8.38
CA GLU A 379 33.64 -9.22 7.82
C GLU A 379 33.69 -8.05 8.82
N TYR A 380 32.93 -8.13 9.92
CA TYR A 380 32.85 -7.10 10.96
C TYR A 380 33.34 -7.65 12.30
N PRO A 381 33.75 -6.77 13.25
CA PRO A 381 33.95 -7.20 14.63
C PRO A 381 32.70 -7.91 15.16
N HIS A 382 32.89 -9.00 15.93
CA HIS A 382 31.80 -9.87 16.36
C HIS A 382 30.62 -9.10 16.98
N TRP A 383 30.90 -8.09 17.82
CA TRP A 383 29.88 -7.27 18.47
C TRP A 383 28.95 -6.53 17.48
N VAL A 384 29.42 -6.18 16.28
CA VAL A 384 28.60 -5.48 15.27
C VAL A 384 27.66 -6.47 14.60
N GLY A 385 28.20 -7.63 14.20
CA GLY A 385 27.42 -8.70 13.61
C GLY A 385 26.37 -9.26 14.58
N ASP A 386 26.76 -9.43 15.85
CA ASP A 386 25.87 -9.88 16.90
C ASP A 386 24.81 -8.85 17.23
N SER A 387 25.11 -7.54 17.20
CA SER A 387 24.09 -6.49 17.39
C SER A 387 22.95 -6.63 16.39
N TRP A 388 23.25 -6.74 15.09
CA TRP A 388 22.21 -6.89 14.07
C TRP A 388 21.37 -8.15 14.29
N LYS A 389 22.00 -9.30 14.56
CA LYS A 389 21.27 -10.54 14.86
C LYS A 389 20.36 -10.39 16.09
N ASN A 390 20.87 -9.82 17.17
CA ASN A 390 20.12 -9.65 18.41
C ASN A 390 18.94 -8.68 18.23
N GLU A 391 19.09 -7.62 17.46
CA GLU A 391 17.99 -6.72 17.13
C GLU A 391 16.90 -7.42 16.30
N LEU A 392 17.25 -8.32 15.36
CA LEU A 392 16.25 -9.13 14.66
C LEU A 392 15.50 -10.08 15.60
N PHE A 393 16.18 -10.63 16.63
CA PHE A 393 15.51 -11.42 17.68
C PHE A 393 14.52 -10.55 18.45
N ASP A 394 14.93 -9.34 18.82
CA ASP A 394 14.11 -8.40 19.58
C ASP A 394 12.88 -7.95 18.79
N MET A 395 13.00 -7.81 17.46
CA MET A 395 11.90 -7.38 16.61
C MET A 395 10.98 -8.52 16.16
N LEU A 396 11.47 -9.75 15.99
CA LEU A 396 10.64 -10.80 15.34
C LEU A 396 10.53 -12.11 16.11
N ILE A 397 11.41 -12.40 17.05
CA ILE A 397 11.33 -13.61 17.86
C ILE A 397 10.69 -13.29 19.22
N LYS A 398 11.23 -12.34 19.97
CA LYS A 398 10.68 -11.97 21.28
C LYS A 398 9.19 -11.54 21.24
N PRO A 399 8.70 -10.79 20.24
CA PRO A 399 7.30 -10.41 20.15
C PRO A 399 6.45 -11.38 19.32
N ALA A 400 6.89 -12.62 19.07
CA ALA A 400 6.20 -13.56 18.19
C ALA A 400 4.74 -13.79 18.56
N ASP A 401 4.39 -13.89 19.85
CA ASP A 401 3.00 -14.04 20.31
C ASP A 401 2.11 -12.87 19.85
N LYS A 402 2.62 -11.64 19.95
CA LYS A 402 1.93 -10.43 19.47
C LYS A 402 1.78 -10.45 17.96
N ILE A 403 2.83 -10.86 17.25
CA ILE A 403 2.81 -10.98 15.78
C ILE A 403 1.76 -12.01 15.34
N MET A 404 1.68 -13.16 16.01
CA MET A 404 0.66 -14.18 15.73
C MET A 404 -0.75 -13.64 15.99
N ALA A 405 -0.95 -12.92 17.10
CA ALA A 405 -2.23 -12.28 17.39
C ALA A 405 -2.61 -11.25 16.32
N SER A 406 -1.67 -10.43 15.85
CA SER A 406 -1.91 -9.48 14.76
C SER A 406 -2.26 -10.16 13.43
N LEU A 407 -1.54 -11.23 13.05
CA LEU A 407 -1.82 -12.00 11.83
C LEU A 407 -3.21 -12.68 11.85
N GLU A 408 -3.66 -13.07 13.03
CA GLU A 408 -4.99 -13.68 13.24
C GLU A 408 -6.12 -12.66 13.22
N ASN A 409 -5.92 -11.48 13.83
CA ASN A 409 -6.99 -10.48 13.96
C ASN A 409 -7.12 -9.57 12.72
N ASP A 410 -6.10 -9.49 11.87
CA ASP A 410 -6.18 -8.79 10.59
C ASP A 410 -6.03 -9.78 9.43
N GLU A 411 -7.14 -10.10 8.78
CA GLU A 411 -7.15 -10.97 7.60
C GLU A 411 -6.27 -10.44 6.46
N ARG A 412 -6.15 -9.11 6.33
CA ARG A 412 -5.30 -8.48 5.32
C ARG A 412 -3.83 -8.50 5.68
N LEU A 413 -3.45 -8.60 6.96
CA LEU A 413 -2.04 -8.66 7.32
C LEU A 413 -1.47 -10.01 6.86
N GLY A 414 -0.57 -9.99 5.87
CA GLY A 414 0.03 -11.19 5.31
C GLY A 414 1.54 -11.31 5.52
N LEU A 415 2.20 -10.23 5.93
CA LEU A 415 3.64 -10.18 6.13
C LEU A 415 4.00 -9.27 7.30
N VAL A 416 4.91 -9.71 8.15
CA VAL A 416 5.53 -8.88 9.20
C VAL A 416 7.04 -8.91 8.99
N ILE A 417 7.62 -7.71 8.85
CA ILE A 417 9.05 -7.48 8.66
C ILE A 417 9.65 -6.80 9.89
N ALA A 418 10.97 -6.91 10.07
CA ALA A 418 11.68 -6.11 11.04
C ALA A 418 11.81 -4.66 10.56
N ASP A 419 11.80 -3.72 11.51
CA ASP A 419 12.26 -2.36 11.29
C ASP A 419 13.78 -2.32 11.02
N ILE A 420 14.33 -1.15 10.70
CA ILE A 420 15.73 -0.96 10.34
C ILE A 420 16.64 -1.25 11.55
N PRO A 421 17.54 -2.24 11.47
CA PRO A 421 18.56 -2.45 12.50
C PRO A 421 19.50 -1.24 12.59
N THR A 422 19.96 -0.93 13.81
CA THR A 422 20.76 0.27 14.09
C THR A 422 22.01 0.40 13.21
N PHE A 423 22.64 -0.73 12.86
CA PHE A 423 23.79 -0.79 11.95
C PHE A 423 23.55 -0.04 10.62
N PHE A 424 22.36 -0.19 10.04
CA PHE A 424 22.02 0.46 8.77
C PHE A 424 21.74 1.95 8.90
N ARG A 425 21.45 2.43 10.11
CA ARG A 425 21.23 3.86 10.38
C ARG A 425 22.54 4.65 10.44
N TYR A 426 23.64 3.99 10.80
CA TYR A 426 24.99 4.60 10.85
C TYR A 426 25.82 4.42 9.56
N THR A 427 25.26 3.76 8.53
CA THR A 427 26.00 3.43 7.31
C THR A 427 25.22 3.83 6.07
N LYS A 428 25.91 4.34 5.04
CA LYS A 428 25.29 4.75 3.78
C LYS A 428 25.27 3.60 2.76
N ILE A 429 24.57 2.54 3.12
CA ILE A 429 24.47 1.29 2.35
C ILE A 429 23.22 1.29 1.48
N VAL A 430 22.12 1.73 2.09
CA VAL A 430 20.79 1.71 1.52
C VAL A 430 20.54 3.13 1.02
N ASP A 431 20.99 3.40 -0.18
CA ASP A 431 20.79 4.66 -0.86
C ASP A 431 20.23 4.43 -2.27
N PRO A 432 19.62 5.44 -2.90
CA PRO A 432 18.92 5.22 -4.16
C PRO A 432 19.76 4.63 -5.28
N TRP A 433 21.05 4.98 -5.34
CA TRP A 433 21.94 4.47 -6.38
C TRP A 433 22.33 3.02 -6.16
N ASN A 434 22.47 2.61 -4.90
CA ASN A 434 22.80 1.24 -4.56
C ASN A 434 21.57 0.33 -4.69
N GLU A 435 20.41 0.80 -4.26
CA GLU A 435 19.16 0.04 -4.34
C GLU A 435 18.69 -0.14 -5.79
N ASN A 436 18.83 0.87 -6.65
CA ASN A 436 18.44 0.75 -8.06
C ASN A 436 19.18 -0.38 -8.81
N LYS A 437 20.37 -0.80 -8.37
CA LYS A 437 21.09 -1.94 -8.99
C LYS A 437 20.35 -3.27 -8.89
N PHE A 438 19.38 -3.39 -7.98
CA PHE A 438 18.57 -4.61 -7.80
C PHE A 438 17.26 -4.55 -8.61
N ALA A 439 16.86 -3.38 -9.11
CA ALA A 439 15.56 -3.16 -9.71
C ALA A 439 15.31 -4.02 -10.96
N ASP A 440 16.33 -4.21 -11.81
CA ASP A 440 16.21 -5.02 -13.02
C ASP A 440 15.92 -6.50 -12.71
N ASP A 441 16.64 -7.07 -11.74
CA ASP A 441 16.39 -8.44 -11.27
C ASP A 441 15.00 -8.54 -10.61
N MET A 442 14.54 -7.52 -9.89
CA MET A 442 13.19 -7.48 -9.32
C MET A 442 12.11 -7.43 -10.41
N ASN A 443 12.31 -6.62 -11.46
CA ASN A 443 11.42 -6.55 -12.62
C ASN A 443 11.35 -7.90 -13.34
N LEU A 444 12.50 -8.57 -13.55
CA LEU A 444 12.55 -9.91 -14.15
C LEU A 444 11.82 -10.95 -13.29
N LEU A 445 12.03 -10.93 -11.97
CA LEU A 445 11.32 -11.79 -11.03
C LEU A 445 9.80 -11.56 -11.10
N TRP A 446 9.37 -10.30 -11.12
CA TRP A 446 7.96 -9.91 -11.20
C TRP A 446 7.29 -10.41 -12.49
N GLU A 447 7.96 -10.26 -13.63
CA GLU A 447 7.51 -10.78 -14.92
C GLU A 447 7.41 -12.31 -14.90
N ARG A 448 8.45 -13.01 -14.40
CA ARG A 448 8.45 -14.48 -14.30
C ARG A 448 7.35 -15.02 -13.40
N MET A 449 6.97 -14.28 -12.36
CA MET A 449 5.86 -14.64 -11.47
C MET A 449 4.47 -14.37 -12.08
N ASN A 450 4.40 -13.77 -13.28
CA ASN A 450 3.16 -13.46 -14.00
C ASN A 450 2.15 -12.69 -13.15
N ILE A 451 2.63 -11.68 -12.43
CA ILE A 451 1.82 -10.88 -11.52
C ILE A 451 1.02 -9.84 -12.33
N LYS A 452 -0.31 -9.81 -12.14
CA LYS A 452 -1.22 -8.90 -12.88
C LYS A 452 -1.01 -7.42 -12.58
N ARG A 453 -0.51 -7.08 -11.39
CA ARG A 453 -0.27 -5.68 -11.01
C ARG A 453 0.96 -5.15 -11.74
N SER A 454 0.83 -3.96 -12.33
CA SER A 454 1.95 -3.26 -12.97
C SER A 454 2.78 -2.52 -11.93
N ILE A 455 4.10 -2.69 -11.98
CA ILE A 455 5.11 -1.94 -11.23
C ILE A 455 6.40 -1.92 -12.04
N ASP A 456 7.14 -0.81 -11.96
CA ASP A 456 8.51 -0.73 -12.45
C ASP A 456 9.41 -0.33 -11.28
N PHE A 457 10.24 -1.26 -10.81
CA PHE A 457 11.13 -1.03 -9.67
C PHE A 457 12.21 0.03 -9.97
N ASN A 458 12.48 0.33 -11.25
CA ASN A 458 13.41 1.41 -11.63
C ASN A 458 12.86 2.81 -11.34
N GLN A 459 11.55 2.96 -11.15
CA GLN A 459 10.93 4.24 -10.76
C GLN A 459 10.97 4.49 -9.25
N LEU A 460 11.43 3.52 -8.45
CA LEU A 460 11.50 3.63 -7.00
C LEU A 460 12.89 4.06 -6.55
N ASN A 461 12.93 4.89 -5.52
CA ASN A 461 14.20 5.34 -4.93
C ASN A 461 14.82 4.26 -4.04
N THR A 462 14.04 3.71 -3.12
CA THR A 462 14.48 2.68 -2.16
C THR A 462 13.35 1.70 -1.90
N PHE A 463 13.67 0.53 -1.37
CA PHE A 463 12.70 -0.52 -1.08
C PHE A 463 12.50 -0.72 0.42
N ILE A 464 11.31 -1.18 0.81
CA ILE A 464 10.99 -1.58 2.17
C ILE A 464 11.23 -3.09 2.30
N MET A 465 12.08 -3.50 3.23
CA MET A 465 12.50 -4.89 3.40
C MET A 465 12.89 -5.20 4.84
N SER A 466 12.92 -6.49 5.19
CA SER A 466 13.52 -6.97 6.43
C SER A 466 15.01 -7.21 6.22
N TYR A 467 15.86 -6.43 6.87
CA TYR A 467 17.31 -6.54 6.73
C TYR A 467 17.81 -7.86 7.31
N GLY A 468 18.11 -8.83 6.46
CA GLY A 468 18.47 -10.19 6.85
C GLY A 468 17.33 -11.19 6.77
N THR A 469 16.27 -10.90 6.03
CA THR A 469 15.17 -11.83 5.67
C THR A 469 14.45 -12.52 6.85
N PHE A 470 14.56 -12.02 8.08
CA PHE A 470 13.71 -12.53 9.16
C PHE A 470 12.29 -11.99 8.93
N ILE A 471 11.30 -12.88 8.85
CA ILE A 471 9.92 -12.49 8.53
C ILE A 471 8.94 -13.47 9.16
N TRP A 472 7.72 -12.98 9.42
CA TRP A 472 6.54 -13.83 9.60
C TRP A 472 5.57 -13.58 8.45
N PHE A 473 4.96 -14.62 7.89
CA PHE A 473 4.06 -14.45 6.76
C PHE A 473 2.96 -15.51 6.70
N LYS A 474 1.86 -15.16 6.05
CA LYS A 474 0.86 -16.11 5.53
C LYS A 474 1.39 -16.70 4.23
N TYR A 475 1.32 -18.01 4.04
CA TYR A 475 1.87 -18.67 2.85
C TYR A 475 1.38 -18.01 1.55
N ASP A 476 0.08 -17.71 1.47
CA ASP A 476 -0.56 -17.11 0.30
C ASP A 476 -0.01 -15.72 -0.05
N ALA A 477 0.49 -14.95 0.93
CA ALA A 477 1.06 -13.63 0.69
C ALA A 477 2.36 -13.68 -0.14
N LEU A 478 3.13 -14.78 -0.02
CA LEU A 478 4.39 -14.98 -0.73
C LEU A 478 4.34 -16.14 -1.72
N LYS A 479 3.17 -16.75 -1.94
CA LYS A 479 2.96 -17.89 -2.83
C LYS A 479 3.56 -17.73 -4.24
N PRO A 480 3.49 -16.56 -4.91
CA PRO A 480 4.14 -16.38 -6.22
C PRO A 480 5.64 -16.70 -6.23
N LEU A 481 6.34 -16.39 -5.13
CA LEU A 481 7.77 -16.69 -4.99
C LEU A 481 8.05 -18.18 -4.87
N PHE A 482 7.22 -18.91 -4.12
CA PHE A 482 7.30 -20.37 -4.02
C PHE A 482 6.91 -21.07 -5.34
N ASP A 483 6.03 -20.46 -6.14
CA ASP A 483 5.60 -20.99 -7.44
C ASP A 483 6.58 -20.76 -8.57
N LEU A 484 7.53 -19.85 -8.39
CA LEU A 484 8.61 -19.60 -9.34
C LEU A 484 9.48 -20.84 -9.59
N ASN A 485 9.52 -21.79 -8.63
CA ASN A 485 10.29 -23.04 -8.70
C ASN A 485 11.74 -22.81 -9.17
N LEU A 486 12.43 -21.86 -8.55
CA LEU A 486 13.83 -21.53 -8.87
C LEU A 486 14.70 -22.79 -8.82
N GLN A 487 15.47 -23.00 -9.88
CA GLN A 487 16.40 -24.12 -10.00
C GLN A 487 17.79 -23.71 -9.51
N ASP A 488 18.62 -24.67 -9.11
CA ASP A 488 20.01 -24.39 -8.69
C ASP A 488 20.83 -23.67 -9.77
N ALA A 489 20.45 -23.80 -11.05
CA ALA A 489 21.04 -23.09 -12.18
C ALA A 489 20.68 -21.59 -12.26
N ASP A 490 19.52 -21.19 -11.72
CA ASP A 490 19.09 -19.79 -11.62
C ASP A 490 19.84 -19.03 -10.52
N ILE A 491 20.50 -19.76 -9.61
CA ILE A 491 21.11 -19.22 -8.40
C ILE A 491 22.62 -19.13 -8.62
N PRO A 492 23.24 -17.94 -8.46
CA PRO A 492 24.69 -17.80 -8.58
C PRO A 492 25.43 -18.75 -7.61
N ALA A 493 26.54 -19.31 -8.07
CA ALA A 493 27.39 -20.13 -7.22
C ALA A 493 28.12 -19.27 -6.18
N GLU A 494 28.48 -19.86 -5.04
CA GLU A 494 29.31 -19.20 -4.04
C GLU A 494 30.80 -19.17 -4.49
N PRO A 495 31.57 -18.11 -4.16
CA PRO A 495 31.17 -16.92 -3.40
C PRO A 495 30.29 -15.97 -4.24
N LEU A 496 29.19 -15.50 -3.66
CA LEU A 496 28.28 -14.58 -4.37
C LEU A 496 28.97 -13.26 -4.77
N PRO A 497 28.71 -12.74 -5.98
CA PRO A 497 29.09 -11.37 -6.33
C PRO A 497 28.29 -10.34 -5.51
N GLN A 498 28.77 -9.10 -5.49
CA GLN A 498 27.96 -7.98 -5.00
C GLN A 498 26.78 -7.78 -5.95
N HIS A 499 25.57 -7.74 -5.39
CA HIS A 499 24.29 -7.66 -6.12
C HIS A 499 23.91 -8.96 -6.85
N THR A 500 22.88 -9.64 -6.36
CA THR A 500 22.37 -10.91 -6.92
C THR A 500 20.86 -10.99 -6.78
N ILE A 501 20.25 -11.90 -7.54
CA ILE A 501 18.84 -12.27 -7.44
C ILE A 501 18.35 -12.52 -6.01
N LEU A 502 19.20 -13.03 -5.11
CA LEU A 502 18.83 -13.27 -3.70
C LEU A 502 18.55 -11.97 -2.95
N HIS A 503 19.31 -10.91 -3.22
CA HIS A 503 19.07 -9.58 -2.63
C HIS A 503 17.82 -8.93 -3.21
N SER A 504 17.52 -9.21 -4.48
CA SER A 504 16.28 -8.78 -5.13
C SER A 504 15.07 -9.49 -4.53
N ILE A 505 15.19 -10.77 -4.17
CA ILE A 505 14.15 -11.50 -3.43
C ILE A 505 13.91 -10.89 -2.04
N GLU A 506 14.96 -10.50 -1.31
CA GLU A 506 14.80 -9.82 0.00
C GLU A 506 13.96 -8.53 -0.12
N ARG A 507 14.13 -7.77 -1.21
CA ARG A 507 13.46 -6.49 -1.47
C ARG A 507 12.03 -6.63 -2.00
N ILE A 508 11.71 -7.74 -2.65
CA ILE A 508 10.44 -7.87 -3.37
C ILE A 508 9.27 -8.31 -2.48
N LEU A 509 9.55 -8.85 -1.28
CA LEU A 509 8.56 -9.52 -0.43
C LEU A 509 7.34 -8.66 -0.09
N VAL A 510 7.53 -7.39 0.26
CA VAL A 510 6.45 -6.44 0.55
C VAL A 510 5.52 -6.24 -0.65
N TYR A 511 6.11 -6.14 -1.84
CA TYR A 511 5.37 -5.98 -3.09
C TYR A 511 4.65 -7.26 -3.51
N LEU A 512 5.19 -8.43 -3.16
CA LEU A 512 4.51 -9.71 -3.35
C LEU A 512 3.26 -9.82 -2.47
N ALA A 513 3.37 -9.51 -1.17
CA ALA A 513 2.22 -9.47 -0.28
C ALA A 513 1.12 -8.54 -0.83
N TRP A 514 1.50 -7.33 -1.23
CA TRP A 514 0.61 -6.35 -1.88
C TRP A 514 -0.03 -6.89 -3.16
N SER A 515 0.74 -7.61 -4.00
CA SER A 515 0.22 -8.22 -5.22
C SER A 515 -0.88 -9.24 -4.94
N GLN A 516 -0.77 -9.95 -3.83
CA GLN A 516 -1.72 -10.95 -3.35
C GLN A 516 -2.81 -10.35 -2.46
N ARG A 517 -2.99 -9.03 -2.48
CA ARG A 517 -4.04 -8.30 -1.72
C ARG A 517 -3.85 -8.35 -0.20
N TYR A 518 -2.66 -8.74 0.26
CA TYR A 518 -2.25 -8.62 1.64
C TYR A 518 -1.50 -7.30 1.89
N ASP A 519 -1.62 -6.80 3.11
CA ASP A 519 -0.80 -5.74 3.65
C ASP A 519 0.39 -6.34 4.44
N TYR A 520 1.30 -5.46 4.82
CA TYR A 520 2.43 -5.78 5.69
C TYR A 520 2.46 -4.86 6.92
N ALA A 521 3.07 -5.35 7.99
CA ALA A 521 3.36 -4.57 9.19
C ALA A 521 4.86 -4.60 9.51
N ILE A 522 5.30 -3.56 10.23
CA ILE A 522 6.69 -3.38 10.66
C ILE A 522 6.75 -3.65 12.17
N SER A 523 7.58 -4.60 12.57
CA SER A 523 7.89 -4.80 13.98
C SER A 523 9.02 -3.88 14.39
N LYS A 524 8.70 -2.93 15.27
CA LYS A 524 9.53 -1.78 15.64
C LYS A 524 10.85 -2.17 16.29
N ASN A 525 11.91 -1.44 15.96
CA ASN A 525 13.16 -1.49 16.73
C ASN A 525 13.02 -0.62 17.99
N GLU A 526 13.12 -1.22 19.18
CA GLU A 526 13.00 -0.48 20.45
C GLU A 526 14.21 0.40 20.76
N ILE A 527 15.33 0.22 20.05
CA ILE A 527 16.49 1.10 20.18
C ILE A 527 16.20 2.42 19.47
N TYR A 528 15.89 3.45 20.28
CA TYR A 528 15.70 4.80 19.75
C TYR A 528 17.03 5.39 19.27
N ILE A 529 17.08 5.73 17.99
CA ILE A 529 18.11 6.59 17.39
C ILE A 529 17.41 7.82 16.83
N THR A 530 17.97 8.99 17.10
CA THR A 530 17.43 10.26 16.58
C THR A 530 17.44 10.28 15.05
N PRO A 531 16.36 10.74 14.39
CA PRO A 531 16.32 10.88 12.92
C PRO A 531 17.43 11.79 12.34
N PHE A 532 18.06 12.63 13.17
CA PHE A 532 19.24 13.39 12.75
C PHE A 532 20.40 12.50 12.29
N VAL A 533 20.52 11.28 12.81
CA VAL A 533 21.53 10.32 12.34
C VAL A 533 21.28 9.96 10.88
N ASP A 534 20.06 9.53 10.54
CA ASP A 534 19.71 9.18 9.16
C ASP A 534 19.84 10.40 8.23
N ASN A 535 19.43 11.59 8.71
CA ASN A 535 19.57 12.82 7.96
C ASN A 535 21.05 13.11 7.60
N ILE A 536 21.96 12.98 8.55
CA ILE A 536 23.40 13.20 8.30
C ILE A 536 23.95 12.12 7.36
N VAL A 537 23.68 10.84 7.63
CA VAL A 537 24.25 9.71 6.89
C VAL A 537 23.76 9.67 5.43
N LEU A 538 22.46 9.86 5.20
CA LEU A 538 21.87 9.78 3.86
C LEU A 538 22.20 11.01 3.00
N ASN A 539 22.42 12.18 3.62
CA ASN A 539 22.79 13.42 2.91
C ASN A 539 24.30 13.68 2.83
N ILE A 540 25.15 12.68 3.11
CA ILE A 540 26.58 12.76 2.81
C ILE A 540 26.77 13.03 1.32
N ARG A 541 27.47 14.11 0.98
CA ARG A 541 27.69 14.47 -0.43
C ARG A 541 28.61 13.45 -1.11
N PRO A 542 28.31 13.02 -2.34
CA PRO A 542 29.13 12.03 -3.05
C PRO A 542 30.59 12.46 -3.32
N ASP A 543 30.88 13.76 -3.27
CA ASP A 543 32.20 14.34 -3.50
C ASP A 543 33.05 14.47 -2.23
N THR A 544 32.44 14.39 -1.05
CA THR A 544 33.14 14.59 0.24
C THR A 544 33.58 13.29 0.91
N LEU A 545 32.91 12.17 0.62
CA LEU A 545 33.26 10.84 1.11
C LEU A 545 33.19 9.81 -0.02
N PRO A 546 34.09 8.80 -0.07
CA PRO A 546 34.00 7.76 -1.09
C PRO A 546 32.69 6.98 -0.96
N ASN A 547 32.03 6.68 -2.09
CA ASN A 547 30.84 5.82 -2.19
C ASN A 547 31.19 4.34 -1.91
N THR A 548 31.90 4.05 -0.82
CA THR A 548 32.27 2.71 -0.39
C THR A 548 32.13 2.61 1.13
N TYR A 549 31.66 1.46 1.61
CA TYR A 549 31.41 1.15 3.03
C TYR A 549 32.62 1.38 3.94
N ILE A 550 33.81 1.38 3.34
CA ILE A 550 35.09 1.57 4.00
C ILE A 550 35.66 2.88 3.47
N ASN A 551 35.92 3.82 4.37
CA ASN A 551 36.87 4.87 4.07
C ASN A 551 38.26 4.24 4.07
N PHE A 552 38.78 3.90 2.89
CA PHE A 552 40.09 3.25 2.76
C PHE A 552 41.22 4.10 3.34
N ASP A 553 41.04 5.42 3.47
CA ASP A 553 42.01 6.29 4.15
C ASP A 553 42.12 5.95 5.65
N ASN A 554 41.08 5.38 6.27
CA ASN A 554 41.07 4.94 7.67
C ASN A 554 41.57 3.50 7.87
N ILE A 555 41.84 2.74 6.80
CA ILE A 555 42.34 1.35 6.86
C ILE A 555 43.66 1.19 6.07
N GLY A 556 44.53 2.22 6.13
CA GLY A 556 45.88 2.16 5.55
C GLY A 556 45.98 2.57 4.07
N GLY A 557 44.99 3.29 3.56
CA GLY A 557 44.98 3.87 2.20
C GLY A 557 45.08 2.81 1.11
N ILE A 558 46.05 2.99 0.20
CA ILE A 558 46.27 2.12 -0.97
C ILE A 558 46.50 0.65 -0.57
N LYS A 559 47.16 0.38 0.57
CA LYS A 559 47.37 -0.99 1.08
C LYS A 559 46.08 -1.64 1.59
N GLY A 560 45.20 -0.88 2.22
CA GLY A 560 43.87 -1.34 2.65
C GLY A 560 42.96 -1.67 1.46
N ALA A 561 42.98 -0.81 0.44
CA ALA A 561 42.25 -1.03 -0.81
C ALA A 561 42.73 -2.30 -1.56
N LEU A 562 44.05 -2.54 -1.64
CA LEU A 562 44.62 -3.74 -2.28
C LEU A 562 44.25 -5.04 -1.56
N LYS A 563 44.15 -5.03 -0.23
CA LYS A 563 43.73 -6.20 0.56
C LYS A 563 42.25 -6.53 0.37
N TYR A 564 41.43 -5.50 0.14
CA TYR A 564 39.99 -5.63 -0.15
C TYR A 564 39.73 -6.11 -1.59
N ILE A 565 40.56 -5.70 -2.55
CA ILE A 565 40.52 -6.14 -3.96
C ILE A 565 40.67 -7.67 -4.11
N TYR A 566 41.39 -8.33 -3.20
CA TYR A 566 41.51 -9.80 -3.21
C TYR A 566 40.21 -10.52 -2.81
N ARG A 567 39.20 -9.82 -2.26
CA ARG A 567 37.93 -10.39 -1.77
C ARG A 567 36.63 -9.89 -2.45
N GLY A 568 36.64 -8.85 -3.30
CA GLY A 568 35.43 -8.40 -4.03
C GLY A 568 35.51 -7.00 -4.68
N PRO A 569 34.60 -6.62 -5.62
CA PRO A 569 34.95 -6.16 -6.99
C PRO A 569 34.95 -4.63 -7.27
N GLY A 570 35.59 -4.26 -8.40
CA GLY A 570 35.30 -3.13 -9.32
C GLY A 570 35.48 -1.69 -8.82
N SER A 571 34.81 -1.32 -7.74
CA SER A 571 34.75 0.05 -7.21
C SER A 571 36.11 0.54 -6.69
N ALA A 572 36.89 -0.37 -6.07
CA ALA A 572 38.26 -0.11 -5.62
C ALA A 572 39.21 0.20 -6.79
N VAL A 573 39.02 -0.44 -7.95
CA VAL A 573 39.83 -0.20 -9.17
C VAL A 573 39.52 1.19 -9.74
N LYS A 574 38.25 1.59 -9.79
CA LYS A 574 37.81 2.91 -10.29
C LYS A 574 38.30 4.05 -9.38
N TYR A 575 38.31 3.82 -8.07
CA TYR A 575 38.90 4.74 -7.07
C TYR A 575 40.43 4.89 -7.25
N LEU A 576 41.16 3.77 -7.41
CA LEU A 576 42.61 3.78 -7.65
C LEU A 576 42.98 4.53 -8.95
N LEU A 577 42.25 4.30 -10.04
CA LEU A 577 42.45 4.99 -11.32
C LEU A 577 42.21 6.50 -11.20
N ARG A 578 41.16 6.93 -10.50
CA ARG A 578 40.89 8.37 -10.26
C ARG A 578 41.99 9.02 -9.41
N ARG A 579 42.52 8.33 -8.40
CA ARG A 579 43.55 8.87 -7.49
C ARG A 579 44.95 8.89 -8.13
N LEU A 580 45.29 7.88 -8.94
CA LEU A 580 46.50 7.87 -9.78
C LEU A 580 46.49 9.01 -10.80
N LYS A 581 45.36 9.24 -11.47
CA LYS A 581 45.21 10.35 -12.43
C LYS A 581 45.40 11.72 -11.76
N ARG A 582 44.95 11.87 -10.50
CA ARG A 582 45.11 13.10 -9.71
C ARG A 582 46.55 13.35 -9.24
N LYS A 583 47.31 12.28 -8.95
CA LYS A 583 48.76 12.35 -8.59
C LYS A 583 49.68 12.60 -9.79
N LEU A 584 49.22 12.32 -11.01
CA LEU A 584 49.96 12.59 -12.24
C LEU A 584 49.71 14.02 -12.78
N THR A 585 48.73 14.73 -12.22
CA THR A 585 48.36 16.12 -12.57
C THR A 585 48.68 17.12 -11.45
N SER A 586 49.39 16.70 -10.41
CA SER A 586 50.00 17.52 -9.35
C SER A 586 51.49 17.26 -9.35
#